data_AF-A0A839Q6J9-F1
#
_entry.id   AF-A0A839Q6J9-F1
#
_cell.length_a   1.000
_cell.length_b   1.000
_cell.length_c   1.000
_cell.angle_alpha   90.00
_cell.angle_beta   90.00
_cell.angle_gamma   90.00
#
_symmetry.space_group_name_H-M   'P 1'
#
loop_
_entity.id
_entity.type
_entity.pdbx_description
1 polymer ?
#
loop_
_entity_poly.entity_id
_entity_poly.type
_entity_poly.pdbx_seq_one_letter_code
_entity_poly.pdbx_strand_id
1 'polypeptide(L)'
;MVGHAIHPEAASALRDLGGDDARFSARQFTPKIASTADLILTMTNAHRDSVLELAPSKLNQTFTLMEASRLVSAHRAQTVTDLVKFRPFLQPSDRGDITDPIGQGADVFRAVAAQIANLLPPIVDLSAR
;
A
#
# COMPACT_ATOMS: atom_id res chain seq x y z
N MET A 1 -7.96 14.78 -4.74
CA MET A 1 -9.13 15.60 -4.37
C MET A 1 -10.00 14.79 -3.41
N VAL A 2 -10.44 15.34 -2.28
CA VAL A 2 -11.25 14.61 -1.27
C VAL A 2 -12.67 14.38 -1.79
N GLY A 3 -13.29 13.26 -1.44
CA GLY A 3 -14.68 12.94 -1.78
C GLY A 3 -14.91 12.52 -3.23
N HIS A 4 -13.85 12.40 -4.03
CA HIS A 4 -13.97 11.99 -5.43
C HIS A 4 -14.03 10.48 -5.57
N ALA A 5 -14.79 10.05 -6.57
CA ALA A 5 -14.77 8.68 -7.06
C ALA A 5 -13.36 8.32 -7.55
N ILE A 6 -13.13 7.01 -7.68
CA ILE A 6 -11.89 6.49 -8.24
C ILE A 6 -11.68 7.00 -9.68
N HIS A 7 -10.43 7.13 -10.11
CA HIS A 7 -10.12 7.48 -11.51
C HIS A 7 -10.75 6.45 -12.46
N PRO A 8 -11.38 6.84 -13.60
CA PRO A 8 -12.12 5.92 -14.46
C PRO A 8 -11.31 4.69 -14.91
N GLU A 9 -10.05 4.88 -15.29
CA GLU A 9 -9.17 3.77 -15.69
C GLU A 9 -8.80 2.86 -14.52
N ALA A 10 -8.62 3.41 -13.32
CA ALA A 10 -8.39 2.60 -12.12
C ALA A 10 -9.67 1.83 -11.73
N ALA A 11 -10.84 2.43 -11.92
CA ALA A 11 -12.14 1.79 -11.74
C ALA A 11 -12.30 0.60 -12.69
N SER A 12 -11.97 0.81 -13.97
CA SER A 12 -12.02 -0.26 -14.98
C SER A 12 -11.08 -1.40 -14.61
N ALA A 13 -9.80 -1.08 -14.33
CA ALA A 13 -8.82 -2.09 -13.95
C ALA A 13 -9.21 -2.84 -12.66
N LEU A 14 -9.82 -2.16 -11.68
CA LEU A 14 -10.34 -2.81 -10.48
C LEU A 14 -11.47 -3.78 -10.78
N ARG A 15 -12.43 -3.38 -11.63
CA ARG A 15 -13.56 -4.24 -12.04
C ARG A 15 -13.10 -5.43 -12.88
N ASP A 16 -12.10 -5.25 -13.73
CA ASP A 16 -11.49 -6.35 -14.52
C ASP A 16 -10.88 -7.43 -13.60
N LEU A 17 -10.42 -7.04 -12.41
CA LEU A 17 -9.93 -7.93 -11.36
C LEU A 17 -11.04 -8.45 -10.42
N GLY A 18 -12.30 -8.11 -10.68
CA GLY A 18 -13.46 -8.52 -9.88
C GLY A 18 -13.75 -7.67 -8.64
N GLY A 19 -13.12 -6.49 -8.51
CA GLY A 19 -13.36 -5.56 -7.41
C GLY A 19 -14.57 -4.65 -7.62
N ASP A 20 -15.02 -4.00 -6.53
CA ASP A 20 -16.14 -3.04 -6.51
C ASP A 20 -15.66 -1.63 -6.16
N ASP A 21 -15.91 -0.66 -7.06
CA ASP A 21 -15.57 0.74 -6.88
C ASP A 21 -16.69 1.60 -6.26
N ALA A 22 -17.91 1.07 -6.10
CA ALA A 22 -19.10 1.86 -5.72
C ALA A 22 -19.00 2.51 -4.34
N ARG A 23 -18.18 1.94 -3.43
CA ARG A 23 -17.98 2.45 -2.06
C ARG A 23 -16.69 3.24 -1.89
N PHE A 24 -15.95 3.50 -2.96
CA PHE A 24 -14.72 4.27 -2.88
C PHE A 24 -15.02 5.76 -2.68
N SER A 25 -14.33 6.37 -1.73
CA SER A 25 -14.28 7.83 -1.58
C SER A 25 -12.87 8.23 -1.18
N ALA A 26 -12.24 9.08 -1.98
CA ALA A 26 -10.94 9.63 -1.65
C ALA A 26 -10.98 10.40 -0.32
N ARG A 27 -9.98 10.21 0.54
CA ARG A 27 -9.84 10.90 1.84
C ARG A 27 -8.43 11.48 1.93
N GLN A 28 -8.32 12.67 2.53
CA GLN A 28 -7.01 13.24 2.83
C GLN A 28 -6.42 12.52 4.03
N PHE A 29 -5.15 12.11 3.93
CA PHE A 29 -4.41 11.59 5.06
C PHE A 29 -4.16 12.70 6.09
N THR A 30 -4.41 12.41 7.37
CA THR A 30 -4.31 13.40 8.47
C THR A 30 -3.67 12.75 9.69
N PRO A 31 -3.13 13.52 10.65
CA PRO A 31 -2.61 12.96 11.90
C PRO A 31 -3.65 12.13 12.67
N LYS A 32 -4.94 12.52 12.59
CA LYS A 32 -6.04 11.80 13.22
C LYS A 32 -6.30 10.44 12.58
N ILE A 33 -6.16 10.31 11.25
CA ILE A 33 -6.24 9.02 10.57
C ILE A 33 -5.01 8.17 10.91
N ALA A 34 -3.82 8.80 10.93
CA ALA A 34 -2.58 8.12 11.27
C ALA A 34 -2.62 7.54 12.69
N SER A 35 -3.12 8.30 13.67
CA SER A 35 -3.11 7.88 15.08
C SER A 35 -3.87 6.58 15.32
N THR A 36 -4.97 6.36 14.60
CA THR A 36 -5.82 5.16 14.73
C THR A 36 -5.34 3.96 13.92
N ALA A 37 -4.34 4.12 13.05
CA ALA A 37 -3.87 3.02 12.19
C ALA A 37 -2.80 2.17 12.90
N ASP A 38 -3.03 0.85 12.95
CA ASP A 38 -2.06 -0.13 13.45
C ASP A 38 -1.01 -0.51 12.39
N LEU A 39 -1.34 -0.32 11.11
CA LEU A 39 -0.48 -0.52 9.95
C LEU A 39 -0.82 0.52 8.87
N ILE A 40 0.20 1.15 8.30
CA ILE A 40 0.10 2.11 7.20
C ILE A 40 0.92 1.57 6.03
N LEU A 41 0.26 1.41 4.88
CA LEU A 41 0.87 0.93 3.64
C LEU A 41 0.88 2.04 2.61
N THR A 42 2.06 2.36 2.08
CA THR A 42 2.24 3.38 1.04
C THR A 42 2.63 2.75 -0.29
N MET A 43 2.39 3.46 -1.39
CA MET A 43 2.77 2.96 -2.72
C MET A 43 4.26 3.18 -3.01
N THR A 44 4.86 4.22 -2.44
CA THR A 44 6.26 4.63 -2.70
C THR A 44 6.98 4.99 -1.41
N ASN A 45 8.31 5.03 -1.47
CA ASN A 45 9.15 5.57 -0.39
C ASN A 45 8.86 7.05 -0.13
N ALA A 46 8.67 7.87 -1.17
CA ALA A 46 8.30 9.28 -1.02
C ALA A 46 6.98 9.45 -0.25
N HIS A 47 5.96 8.62 -0.52
CA HIS A 47 4.72 8.62 0.26
C HIS A 47 4.96 8.22 1.73
N ARG A 48 5.85 7.26 1.98
CA ARG A 48 6.24 6.87 3.33
C ARG A 48 6.89 8.02 4.07
N ASP A 49 7.80 8.75 3.42
CA ASP A 49 8.44 9.92 4.01
C ASP A 49 7.41 11.00 4.35
N SER A 50 6.48 11.31 3.44
CA SER A 50 5.39 12.26 3.70
C SER A 50 4.47 11.84 4.87
N VAL A 51 4.21 10.53 5.03
CA VAL A 51 3.48 10.02 6.20
C VAL A 51 4.27 10.27 7.48
N LEU A 52 5.58 10.03 7.47
CA LEU A 52 6.44 10.15 8.65
C LEU A 52 6.75 11.59 9.02
N GLU A 53 6.78 12.52 8.06
CA GLU A 53 6.81 13.96 8.34
C GLU A 53 5.58 14.39 9.13
N LEU A 54 4.40 13.86 8.79
CA LEU A 54 3.13 14.19 9.43
C LEU A 54 2.91 13.43 10.75
N ALA A 55 3.38 12.20 10.85
CA ALA A 55 3.19 11.31 11.99
C ALA A 55 4.48 10.51 12.32
N PRO A 56 5.52 11.16 12.88
CA PRO A 56 6.81 10.50 13.15
C PRO A 56 6.71 9.28 14.06
N SER A 57 5.74 9.26 14.98
CA SER A 57 5.50 8.14 15.90
C SER A 57 5.08 6.84 15.19
N LYS A 58 4.70 6.90 13.91
CA LYS A 58 4.28 5.75 13.10
C LYS A 58 5.41 5.10 12.30
N LEU A 59 6.67 5.41 12.60
CA LEU A 59 7.86 4.84 11.93
C LEU A 59 7.86 3.30 11.87
N ASN A 60 7.44 2.66 12.97
CA ASN A 60 7.39 1.21 13.10
C ASN A 60 6.10 0.59 12.55
N GLN A 61 5.15 1.40 12.07
CA GLN A 61 3.89 0.94 11.49
C GLN A 61 3.74 1.34 10.02
N THR A 62 4.69 2.09 9.45
CA THR A 62 4.61 2.59 8.08
C THR A 62 5.60 1.86 7.17
N PHE A 63 5.10 1.21 6.12
CA PHE A 63 5.87 0.42 5.15
C PHE A 63 5.38 0.74 3.73
N THR A 64 6.22 0.54 2.71
CA THR A 64 5.67 0.43 1.35
C THR A 64 4.93 -0.89 1.18
N LEU A 65 4.00 -0.96 0.23
CA LEU A 65 3.24 -2.19 -0.05
C LEU A 65 4.17 -3.33 -0.44
N MET A 66 5.20 -3.04 -1.23
CA MET A 66 6.19 -4.03 -1.66
C MET A 66 7.02 -4.55 -0.48
N GLU A 67 7.53 -3.64 0.37
CA GLU A 67 8.29 -4.02 1.57
C GLU A 67 7.47 -4.95 2.47
N ALA A 68 6.22 -4.57 2.78
CA ALA A 68 5.34 -5.34 3.64
C ALA A 68 5.04 -6.73 3.05
N SER A 69 4.70 -6.79 1.76
CA SER A 69 4.41 -8.04 1.06
C SER A 69 5.62 -8.99 1.06
N ARG A 70 6.83 -8.46 0.86
CA ARG A 70 8.09 -9.24 0.92
C ARG A 70 8.43 -9.71 2.31
N LEU A 71 8.23 -8.89 3.34
CA LEU A 71 8.45 -9.29 4.73
C LEU A 71 7.56 -10.46 5.14
N VAL A 72 6.29 -10.46 4.72
CA VAL A 72 5.38 -11.58 5.02
C VAL A 72 5.73 -12.81 4.19
N SER A 73 5.92 -12.66 2.88
CA SER A 73 6.11 -13.81 1.98
C SER A 73 7.50 -14.46 2.06
N ALA A 74 8.57 -13.67 2.10
CA ALA A 74 9.96 -14.17 2.07
C ALA A 74 10.53 -14.38 3.48
N HIS A 75 10.24 -13.46 4.41
CA HIS A 75 10.75 -13.53 5.79
C HIS A 75 9.75 -14.13 6.78
N ARG A 76 8.56 -14.54 6.31
CA ARG A 76 7.52 -15.21 7.10
C ARG A 76 7.05 -14.38 8.30
N ALA A 77 7.06 -13.06 8.21
CA ALA A 77 6.48 -12.19 9.24
C ALA A 77 5.04 -12.60 9.54
N GLN A 78 4.69 -12.79 10.82
CA GLN A 78 3.35 -13.21 11.25
C GLN A 78 2.59 -12.08 11.98
N THR A 79 3.28 -11.01 12.37
CA THR A 79 2.72 -9.85 13.06
C THR A 79 3.30 -8.53 12.53
N VAL A 80 2.67 -7.40 12.83
CA VAL A 80 3.25 -6.06 12.53
C VAL A 80 4.60 -5.87 13.21
N THR A 81 4.78 -6.41 14.42
CA THR A 81 6.07 -6.39 15.13
C THR A 81 7.14 -7.17 14.37
N ASP A 82 6.79 -8.31 13.75
CA ASP A 82 7.71 -9.07 12.91
C ASP A 82 8.13 -8.29 11.67
N LEU A 83 7.23 -7.50 11.07
CA LEU A 83 7.58 -6.63 9.94
C LEU A 83 8.73 -5.68 10.32
N VAL A 84 8.66 -5.08 11.51
CA VAL A 84 9.72 -4.21 12.03
C VAL A 84 11.01 -5.00 12.28
N LYS A 85 10.89 -6.15 12.96
CA LYS A 85 12.01 -7.02 13.30
C LYS A 85 12.76 -7.50 12.06
N PHE A 86 12.04 -7.81 10.98
CA PHE A 86 12.63 -8.37 9.78
C PHE A 86 13.01 -7.32 8.73
N ARG A 87 12.56 -6.07 8.87
CA ARG A 87 12.92 -4.95 7.98
C ARG A 87 14.42 -4.81 7.69
N PRO A 88 15.36 -5.00 8.65
CA PRO A 88 16.79 -4.93 8.36
C PRO A 88 17.31 -6.00 7.39
N PHE A 89 16.59 -7.10 7.20
CA PHE A 89 16.99 -8.19 6.31
C PHE A 89 16.49 -8.03 4.87
N LEU A 90 15.70 -6.98 4.58
CA LEU A 90 15.25 -6.69 3.22
C LEU A 90 16.42 -6.32 2.32
N GLN A 91 16.46 -6.95 1.15
CA GLN A 91 17.40 -6.61 0.09
C GLN A 91 16.94 -5.32 -0.62
N PRO A 92 17.84 -4.62 -1.33
CA PRO A 92 17.46 -3.44 -2.12
C PRO A 92 16.33 -3.73 -3.13
N SER A 93 16.30 -4.94 -3.70
CA SER A 93 15.24 -5.39 -4.61
C SER A 93 13.86 -5.52 -3.96
N ASP A 94 13.79 -5.63 -2.63
CA ASP A 94 12.53 -5.76 -1.90
C ASP A 94 11.88 -4.40 -1.57
N ARG A 95 12.60 -3.30 -1.80
CA ARG A 95 12.18 -1.93 -1.44
C ARG A 95 11.64 -1.14 -2.63
N GLY A 96 11.12 -1.84 -3.63
CA GLY A 96 10.57 -1.22 -4.84
C GLY A 96 9.32 -0.40 -4.56
N ASP A 97 9.06 0.52 -5.48
CA ASP A 97 7.89 1.40 -5.48
C ASP A 97 6.84 0.91 -6.50
N ILE A 98 5.59 1.27 -6.24
CA ILE A 98 4.49 1.15 -7.20
C ILE A 98 4.27 2.53 -7.80
N THR A 99 4.56 2.66 -9.08
CA THR A 99 4.48 3.94 -9.81
C THR A 99 3.04 4.41 -9.92
N ASP A 100 2.84 5.72 -9.78
CA ASP A 100 1.54 6.36 -9.99
C ASP A 100 1.16 6.36 -11.49
N PRO A 101 0.03 5.75 -11.89
CA PRO A 101 -0.40 5.69 -13.29
C PRO A 101 -1.07 6.99 -13.78
N ILE A 102 -1.24 8.01 -12.94
CA ILE A 102 -1.92 9.25 -13.34
C ILE A 102 -1.22 9.92 -14.53
N GLY A 103 -2.02 10.27 -15.55
CA GLY A 103 -1.54 10.83 -16.81
C GLY A 103 -1.05 9.79 -17.82
N GLN A 104 -1.11 8.49 -17.50
CA GLN A 104 -0.71 7.40 -18.38
C GLN A 104 -1.94 6.74 -19.05
N GLY A 105 -1.68 5.87 -20.04
CA GLY A 105 -2.72 5.10 -20.73
C GLY A 105 -3.28 3.93 -19.91
N ALA A 106 -4.42 3.39 -20.33
CA ALA A 106 -5.15 2.31 -19.66
C ALA A 106 -4.31 1.04 -19.38
N ASP A 107 -3.35 0.71 -20.25
CA ASP A 107 -2.45 -0.44 -20.04
C ASP A 107 -1.59 -0.28 -18.79
N VAL A 108 -1.15 0.95 -18.48
CA VAL A 108 -0.36 1.24 -17.29
C VAL A 108 -1.22 1.10 -16.03
N PHE A 109 -2.48 1.57 -16.07
CA PHE A 109 -3.43 1.35 -14.98
C PHE A 109 -3.66 -0.13 -14.70
N ARG A 110 -3.86 -0.94 -15.75
CA ARG A 110 -4.00 -2.41 -15.61
C ARG A 110 -2.75 -3.06 -15.03
N ALA A 111 -1.57 -2.66 -15.49
CA ALA A 111 -0.30 -3.18 -14.97
C ALA A 111 -0.11 -2.85 -13.48
N VAL A 112 -0.38 -1.60 -13.07
CA VAL A 112 -0.32 -1.17 -11.67
C VAL A 112 -1.35 -1.89 -10.82
N ALA A 113 -2.59 -2.03 -11.30
CA ALA A 113 -3.64 -2.77 -10.59
C ALA A 113 -3.26 -4.24 -10.38
N ALA A 114 -2.73 -4.91 -11.41
CA ALA A 114 -2.24 -6.27 -11.30
C ALA A 114 -1.05 -6.39 -10.33
N GLN A 115 -0.13 -5.43 -10.33
CA GLN A 115 0.97 -5.38 -9.39
C GLN A 115 0.47 -5.27 -7.94
N ILE A 116 -0.48 -4.36 -7.66
CA ILE A 116 -1.10 -4.23 -6.33
C ILE A 116 -1.80 -5.53 -5.94
N ALA A 117 -2.62 -6.10 -6.83
CA ALA A 117 -3.36 -7.33 -6.57
C ALA A 117 -2.45 -8.51 -6.25
N ASN A 118 -1.28 -8.62 -6.88
CA ASN A 118 -0.30 -9.67 -6.60
C ASN A 118 0.42 -9.48 -5.25
N LEU A 119 0.51 -8.24 -4.74
CA LEU A 119 1.21 -7.93 -3.50
C LEU A 119 0.32 -8.03 -2.26
N LEU A 120 -1.00 -7.94 -2.42
CA LEU A 120 -1.98 -7.92 -1.33
C LEU A 120 -2.16 -9.25 -0.57
N PRO A 121 -2.15 -10.45 -1.18
CA PRO A 121 -2.52 -11.68 -0.48
C PRO A 121 -1.72 -11.95 0.81
N PRO A 122 -0.38 -11.85 0.84
CA PRO A 122 0.38 -12.02 2.07
C PRO A 122 -0.04 -11.04 3.18
N ILE A 123 -0.39 -9.81 2.82
CA ILE A 123 -0.76 -8.75 3.75
C ILE A 123 -2.17 -8.96 4.30
N VAL A 124 -3.09 -9.44 3.47
CA VAL A 124 -4.45 -9.80 3.90
C VAL A 124 -4.39 -10.97 4.88
N ASP A 125 -3.57 -11.98 4.60
CA ASP A 125 -3.36 -13.13 5.51
C ASP A 125 -2.76 -12.73 6.86
N LEU A 126 -1.93 -11.67 6.89
CA LEU A 126 -1.41 -11.07 8.11
C LEU A 126 -2.49 -10.36 8.92
N SER A 127 -3.43 -9.69 8.23
CA SER A 127 -4.47 -8.85 8.85
C SER A 127 -5.69 -9.63 9.31
N ALA A 128 -5.90 -10.84 8.80
CA ALA A 128 -7.03 -11.71 9.14
C ALA A 128 -6.82 -12.51 10.44
N ARG A 129 -5.71 -12.29 11.15
CA ARG A 129 -5.32 -13.00 12.38
C ARG A 129 -5.57 -12.14 13.61
#